data_AF-A0A819Z1F2-F1
#
_entry.id   AF-A0A819Z1F2-F1
#
_cell.length_a   1.000
_cell.length_b   1.000
_cell.length_c   1.000
_cell.angle_alpha   90.00
_cell.angle_beta   90.00
_cell.angle_gamma   90.00
#
_symmetry.space_group_name_H-M   'P 1'
#
loop_
_entity.id
_entity.type
_entity.pdbx_description
1 polymer ?
#
loop_
_entity_poly.entity_id
_entity_poly.type
_entity_poly.pdbx_seq_one_letter_code
_entity_poly.pdbx_strand_id
1 'polypeptide(L)'
;MSTNEQQQQNTEQLTMLKERFPHINENKLTRVLQRHGGDFDKVCARLSQREARCNKWESLETRFGPAITTLQQEHPSIQSFKRFRLLKTMERFDGDIEKVNKFIQERETKRCHKDRDTSISRCQRREELKTKYANQLAQLATSGINVDRPWILRVLEKHEGDVNKVIEMKSRCTERKAKFAELYTKYANQIAQLEAEGFSIKNKRILACLLEKSNGDIDVVKQFAQERQEKHLKRKECRHKHRNTSPTIATQEGNETGSTCRKRHDFSSDDLENLKKLRLAGVHGNPRRVLATFHECNGSIELTQTRMQEKKHKRCHHREERASVADIHNAYIKINQREDWPRDIEQVYLDGNNMMFVVDSLRRLCLNRAGKKTERA
;
A
#
# COMPACT_ATOMS: atom_id res chain seq x y z
N MET A 1 -41.90 -8.45 -0.77
CA MET A 1 -42.48 -7.20 -0.24
C MET A 1 -42.89 -6.35 -1.41
N SER A 2 -44.14 -5.90 -1.41
CA SER A 2 -44.63 -4.96 -2.43
C SER A 2 -43.83 -3.67 -2.32
N THR A 3 -43.61 -2.97 -3.44
CA THR A 3 -42.89 -1.67 -3.45
C THR A 3 -43.51 -0.66 -2.49
N ASN A 4 -44.81 -0.80 -2.22
CA ASN A 4 -45.55 0.05 -1.29
C ASN A 4 -45.19 -0.23 0.18
N GLU A 5 -45.01 -1.50 0.57
CA GLU A 5 -44.63 -1.88 1.95
C GLU A 5 -43.22 -1.36 2.29
N GLN A 6 -42.29 -1.45 1.33
CA GLN A 6 -40.94 -0.95 1.51
C GLN A 6 -40.91 0.58 1.61
N GLN A 7 -41.77 1.28 0.86
CA GLN A 7 -41.90 2.73 0.96
C GLN A 7 -42.44 3.14 2.32
N GLN A 8 -43.49 2.46 2.81
CA GLN A 8 -44.09 2.73 4.11
C GLN A 8 -43.10 2.47 5.26
N GLN A 9 -42.38 1.35 5.22
CA GLN A 9 -41.33 1.06 6.21
C GLN A 9 -40.21 2.10 6.19
N ASN A 10 -39.80 2.57 5.01
CA ASN A 10 -38.80 3.63 4.90
C ASN A 10 -39.30 4.97 5.45
N THR A 11 -40.59 5.29 5.28
CA THR A 11 -41.17 6.51 5.85
C THR A 11 -41.22 6.47 7.37
N GLU A 12 -41.62 5.33 7.96
CA GLU A 12 -41.63 5.12 9.41
C GLU A 12 -40.23 5.16 10.03
N GLN A 13 -39.25 4.53 9.36
CA GLN A 13 -37.85 4.62 9.79
C GLN A 13 -37.32 6.05 9.73
N LEU A 14 -37.75 6.83 8.74
CA LEU A 14 -37.29 8.20 8.57
C LEU A 14 -37.90 9.15 9.61
N THR A 15 -39.17 8.97 10.00
CA THR A 15 -39.77 9.69 11.13
C THR A 15 -39.05 9.37 12.45
N MET A 16 -38.80 8.09 12.75
CA MET A 16 -38.04 7.70 13.95
C MET A 16 -36.61 8.30 13.97
N LEU A 17 -35.92 8.32 12.83
CA LEU A 17 -34.60 8.96 12.72
C LEU A 17 -34.68 10.49 12.89
N LYS A 18 -35.78 11.12 12.46
CA LYS A 18 -35.97 12.56 12.57
C LYS A 18 -36.24 12.98 14.02
N GLU A 19 -37.02 12.20 14.76
CA GLU A 19 -37.23 12.39 16.19
C GLU A 19 -35.92 12.26 16.96
N ARG A 20 -35.10 11.26 16.64
CA ARG A 20 -33.82 11.01 17.32
C ARG A 20 -32.72 12.02 16.96
N PHE A 21 -32.72 12.54 15.73
CA PHE A 21 -31.69 13.47 15.23
C PHE A 21 -32.33 14.72 14.58
N PRO A 22 -33.00 15.58 15.35
CA PRO A 22 -33.84 16.66 14.82
C PRO A 22 -33.06 17.70 14.01
N HIS A 23 -31.80 17.93 14.37
CA HIS A 23 -30.88 18.87 13.72
C HIS A 23 -30.39 18.40 12.34
N ILE A 24 -30.63 17.14 11.96
CA ILE A 24 -30.22 16.60 10.66
C ILE A 24 -31.33 16.83 9.63
N ASN A 25 -30.96 17.38 8.48
CA ASN A 25 -31.86 17.56 7.34
C ASN A 25 -32.37 16.19 6.83
N GLU A 26 -33.68 16.10 6.57
CA GLU A 26 -34.37 14.89 6.15
C GLU A 26 -33.76 14.24 4.90
N ASN A 27 -33.44 15.02 3.86
CA ASN A 27 -32.80 14.55 2.63
C ASN A 27 -31.49 13.80 2.88
N LYS A 28 -30.82 14.12 3.99
CA LYS A 28 -29.57 13.50 4.40
C LYS A 28 -29.83 12.20 5.15
N LEU A 29 -30.88 12.16 5.98
CA LEU A 29 -31.35 10.92 6.62
C LEU A 29 -31.75 9.90 5.54
N THR A 30 -32.55 10.31 4.54
CA THR A 30 -32.95 9.45 3.41
C THR A 30 -31.73 8.88 2.67
N ARG A 31 -30.74 9.71 2.36
CA ARG A 31 -29.50 9.26 1.68
C ARG A 31 -28.68 8.28 2.53
N VAL A 32 -28.64 8.46 3.85
CA VAL A 32 -27.93 7.53 4.74
C VAL A 32 -28.70 6.22 4.85
N LEU A 33 -30.03 6.28 4.96
CA LEU A 33 -30.91 5.11 4.99
C LEU A 33 -30.79 4.27 3.71
N GLN A 34 -30.88 4.92 2.54
CA GLN A 34 -30.68 4.26 1.24
C GLN A 34 -29.29 3.62 1.11
N ARG A 35 -28.23 4.31 1.57
CA ARG A 35 -26.86 3.78 1.50
C ARG A 35 -26.67 2.52 2.34
N HIS A 36 -27.42 2.38 3.42
CA HIS A 36 -27.37 1.23 4.31
C HIS A 36 -28.51 0.22 4.04
N GLY A 37 -29.24 0.37 2.92
CA GLY A 37 -30.27 -0.58 2.50
C GLY A 37 -31.44 -0.68 3.47
N GLY A 38 -31.79 0.40 4.17
CA GLY A 38 -32.89 0.38 5.16
C GLY A 38 -32.52 -0.24 6.51
N ASP A 39 -31.25 -0.56 6.77
CA ASP A 39 -30.78 -1.05 8.07
C ASP A 39 -30.74 0.09 9.10
N PHE A 40 -31.81 0.20 9.88
CA PHE A 40 -32.03 1.27 10.85
C PHE A 40 -30.93 1.34 11.92
N ASP A 41 -30.46 0.21 12.43
CA ASP A 41 -29.43 0.16 13.48
C ASP A 41 -28.09 0.67 12.98
N LYS A 42 -27.68 0.24 11.78
CA LYS A 42 -26.46 0.77 11.14
C LYS A 42 -26.57 2.27 10.89
N VAL A 43 -27.75 2.77 10.51
CA VAL A 43 -28.00 4.20 10.30
C VAL A 43 -27.91 4.94 11.63
N CYS A 44 -28.59 4.49 12.67
CA CYS A 44 -28.53 5.07 14.02
C CYS A 44 -27.08 5.13 14.54
N ALA A 45 -26.35 4.01 14.52
CA ALA A 45 -24.95 3.96 14.95
C ALA A 45 -24.07 4.94 14.16
N ARG A 46 -24.32 5.08 12.85
CA ARG A 46 -23.59 5.99 11.99
C ARG A 46 -23.89 7.46 12.29
N LEU A 47 -25.13 7.79 12.61
CA LEU A 47 -25.56 9.14 12.97
C LEU A 47 -25.09 9.52 14.38
N SER A 48 -25.20 8.65 15.37
CA SER A 48 -24.62 8.86 16.71
C SER A 48 -23.10 9.08 16.64
N GLN A 49 -22.38 8.28 15.84
CA GLN A 49 -20.94 8.50 15.64
C GLN A 49 -20.64 9.83 14.93
N ARG A 50 -21.58 10.34 14.13
CA ARG A 50 -21.43 11.65 13.50
C ARG A 50 -21.66 12.76 14.50
N GLU A 51 -22.73 12.69 15.28
CA GLU A 51 -23.06 13.64 16.34
C GLU A 51 -21.95 13.71 17.38
N ALA A 52 -21.47 12.58 17.90
CA ALA A 52 -20.33 12.54 18.81
C ALA A 52 -19.08 13.20 18.22
N ARG A 53 -18.86 13.10 16.90
CA ARG A 53 -17.78 13.83 16.23
C ARG A 53 -18.09 15.33 16.17
N CYS A 54 -19.31 15.75 15.85
CA CYS A 54 -19.71 17.17 15.83
C CYS A 54 -19.54 17.80 17.22
N ASN A 55 -20.07 17.17 18.27
CA ASN A 55 -19.95 17.65 19.65
C ASN A 55 -18.48 17.73 20.08
N LYS A 56 -17.65 16.76 19.66
CA LYS A 56 -16.20 16.85 19.87
C LYS A 56 -15.59 18.08 19.17
N TRP A 57 -16.01 18.39 17.94
CA TRP A 57 -15.51 19.58 17.23
C TRP A 57 -15.96 20.87 17.88
N GLU A 58 -17.22 20.95 18.29
CA GLU A 58 -17.76 22.10 19.02
C GLU A 58 -17.02 22.29 20.34
N SER A 59 -16.79 21.22 21.11
CA SER A 59 -15.99 21.28 22.34
C SER A 59 -14.56 21.78 22.09
N LEU A 60 -13.89 21.31 21.03
CA LEU A 60 -12.57 21.81 20.66
C LEU A 60 -12.61 23.27 20.18
N GLU A 61 -13.65 23.66 19.47
CA GLU A 61 -13.88 25.03 18.99
C GLU A 61 -14.11 25.98 20.18
N THR A 62 -14.90 25.57 21.18
CA THR A 62 -15.06 26.33 22.42
C THR A 62 -13.75 26.45 23.18
N ARG A 63 -12.96 25.36 23.27
CA ARG A 63 -11.70 25.35 24.03
C ARG A 63 -10.55 26.10 23.35
N PHE A 64 -10.39 25.95 22.04
CA PHE A 64 -9.22 26.44 21.30
C PHE A 64 -9.54 27.47 20.22
N GLY A 65 -10.83 27.75 19.96
CA GLY A 65 -11.27 28.69 18.93
C GLY A 65 -10.68 30.10 19.09
N PRO A 66 -10.71 30.71 20.30
CA PRO A 66 -10.09 32.01 20.54
C PRO A 66 -8.58 31.99 20.25
N ALA A 67 -7.85 31.00 20.80
CA ALA A 67 -6.41 30.86 20.59
C ALA A 67 -6.02 30.65 19.12
N ILE A 68 -6.84 29.91 18.35
CA ILE A 68 -6.64 29.77 16.91
C ILE A 68 -6.84 31.10 16.19
N THR A 69 -7.85 31.89 16.58
CA THR A 69 -8.08 33.21 15.98
C THR A 69 -6.90 34.14 16.26
N THR A 70 -6.38 34.17 17.49
CA THR A 70 -5.17 34.93 17.85
C THR A 70 -3.96 34.46 17.04
N LEU A 71 -3.72 33.15 16.96
CA LEU A 71 -2.61 32.58 16.17
C LEU A 71 -2.72 32.96 14.67
N GLN A 72 -3.94 33.00 14.11
CA GLN A 72 -4.16 33.39 12.71
C GLN A 72 -4.03 34.90 12.47
N GLN A 73 -4.20 35.73 13.50
CA GLN A 73 -3.93 37.17 13.46
C GLN A 73 -2.42 37.44 13.56
N GLU A 74 -1.71 36.77 14.48
CA GLU A 74 -0.27 36.90 14.67
C GLU A 74 0.54 36.33 13.50
N HIS A 75 0.04 35.28 12.85
CA HIS A 75 0.72 34.61 11.73
C HIS A 75 -0.21 34.44 10.51
N PRO A 76 -0.27 35.44 9.63
CA PRO A 76 -1.11 35.39 8.43
C PRO A 76 -0.85 34.19 7.50
N SER A 77 0.37 33.63 7.49
CA SER A 77 0.68 32.40 6.72
C SER A 77 -0.20 31.20 7.10
N ILE A 78 -0.63 31.15 8.36
CA ILE A 78 -1.45 30.06 8.93
C ILE A 78 -2.92 30.18 8.50
N GLN A 79 -3.37 31.33 7.97
CA GLN A 79 -4.76 31.51 7.50
C GLN A 79 -5.14 30.53 6.38
N SER A 80 -4.17 30.08 5.59
CA SER A 80 -4.37 29.06 4.55
C SER A 80 -4.76 27.68 5.09
N PHE A 81 -4.56 27.43 6.39
CA PHE A 81 -4.91 26.17 7.03
C PHE A 81 -6.40 26.11 7.36
N LYS A 82 -7.06 25.04 6.90
CA LYS A 82 -8.45 24.75 7.29
C LYS A 82 -8.57 24.68 8.80
N ARG A 83 -9.50 25.45 9.40
CA ARG A 83 -9.75 25.56 10.85
C ARG A 83 -9.78 24.21 11.59
N PHE A 84 -10.48 23.24 11.04
CA PHE A 84 -10.53 21.86 11.55
C PHE A 84 -9.15 21.20 11.75
N ARG A 85 -8.18 21.48 10.88
CA ARG A 85 -6.81 20.95 11.02
C ARG A 85 -6.06 21.63 12.15
N LEU A 86 -6.31 22.92 12.38
CA LEU A 86 -5.72 23.67 13.48
C LEU A 86 -6.27 23.17 14.81
N LEU A 87 -7.58 22.99 14.94
CA LEU A 87 -8.21 22.39 16.14
C LEU A 87 -7.60 21.04 16.53
N LYS A 88 -7.38 20.15 15.55
CA LYS A 88 -6.71 18.85 15.79
C LYS A 88 -5.26 18.99 16.23
N THR A 89 -4.58 20.02 15.75
CA THR A 89 -3.18 20.26 16.09
C THR A 89 -3.10 20.85 17.48
N MET A 90 -3.99 21.78 17.83
CA MET A 90 -4.19 22.29 19.19
C MET A 90 -4.51 21.16 20.16
N GLU A 91 -5.48 20.28 19.84
CA GLU A 91 -5.80 19.10 20.65
C GLU A 91 -4.58 18.19 20.88
N ARG A 92 -3.71 18.04 19.88
CA ARG A 92 -2.53 17.17 19.96
C ARG A 92 -1.44 17.72 20.88
N PHE A 93 -1.37 19.03 21.02
CA PHE A 93 -0.37 19.73 21.83
C PHE A 93 -1.01 20.44 23.03
N ASP A 94 -2.23 20.01 23.41
CA ASP A 94 -2.99 20.54 24.55
C ASP A 94 -3.16 22.06 24.58
N GLY A 95 -3.18 22.70 23.40
CA GLY A 95 -3.32 24.15 23.25
C GLY A 95 -2.02 24.95 23.33
N ASP A 96 -0.86 24.29 23.43
CA ASP A 96 0.46 24.95 23.41
C ASP A 96 0.73 25.58 22.03
N ILE A 97 0.62 26.91 21.98
CA ILE A 97 0.69 27.72 20.76
C ILE A 97 2.08 27.60 20.12
N GLU A 98 3.16 27.58 20.91
CA GLU A 98 4.53 27.50 20.41
C GLU A 98 4.80 26.17 19.71
N LYS A 99 4.38 25.05 20.34
CA LYS A 99 4.49 23.72 19.74
C LYS A 99 3.66 23.60 18.46
N VAL A 100 2.48 24.20 18.44
CA VAL A 100 1.60 24.22 17.25
C VAL A 100 2.25 25.01 16.12
N ASN A 101 2.80 26.19 16.41
CA ASN A 101 3.50 27.03 15.44
C ASN A 101 4.73 26.30 14.87
N LYS A 102 5.58 25.74 15.74
CA LYS A 102 6.75 24.94 15.34
C LYS A 102 6.34 23.76 14.44
N PHE A 103 5.25 23.06 14.77
CA PHE A 103 4.74 21.97 13.94
C PHE A 103 4.24 22.43 12.58
N ILE A 104 3.60 23.61 12.51
CA ILE A 104 3.13 24.20 11.26
C ILE A 104 4.31 24.63 10.39
N GLN A 105 5.29 25.34 10.95
CA GLN A 105 6.51 25.76 10.26
C GLN A 105 7.32 24.56 9.76
N GLU A 106 7.49 23.51 10.57
CA GLU A 106 8.11 22.26 10.13
C GLU A 106 7.37 21.62 8.95
N ARG A 107 6.04 21.75 8.91
CA ARG A 107 5.23 21.19 7.84
C ARG A 107 5.32 22.02 6.57
N GLU A 108 5.42 23.34 6.70
CA GLU A 108 5.66 24.25 5.59
C GLU A 108 7.03 24.03 4.99
N THR A 109 8.10 24.00 5.81
CA THR A 109 9.46 23.67 5.34
C THR A 109 9.54 22.29 4.67
N LYS A 110 8.83 21.28 5.19
CA LYS A 110 8.72 19.95 4.52
C LYS A 110 7.92 19.99 3.22
N ARG A 111 6.97 20.92 3.05
CA ARG A 111 6.31 21.15 1.75
C ARG A 111 7.26 21.87 0.79
N CYS A 112 7.90 22.94 1.25
CA CYS A 112 8.86 23.71 0.47
C CYS A 112 10.04 22.85 0.00
N HIS A 113 10.57 21.91 0.80
CA HIS A 113 11.61 20.99 0.34
C HIS A 113 11.11 19.94 -0.66
N LYS A 114 9.82 19.60 -0.66
CA LYS A 114 9.25 18.70 -1.66
C LYS A 114 8.88 19.41 -2.96
N ASP A 115 8.66 20.72 -2.87
CA ASP A 115 8.32 21.58 -4.00
C ASP A 115 9.55 22.29 -4.60
N ARG A 116 10.68 22.43 -3.87
CA ARG A 116 11.90 23.09 -4.37
C ARG A 116 12.69 22.27 -5.40
N ASP A 117 12.61 20.94 -5.38
CA ASP A 117 13.29 20.11 -6.40
C ASP A 117 12.42 19.85 -7.65
N THR A 118 11.13 20.25 -7.63
CA THR A 118 10.22 20.17 -8.78
C THR A 118 9.15 21.26 -8.69
N SER A 119 9.54 22.53 -8.79
CA SER A 119 8.64 23.69 -8.66
C SER A 119 7.74 23.91 -9.88
N ILE A 120 7.32 22.82 -10.50
CA ILE A 120 6.36 22.83 -11.60
C ILE A 120 5.11 22.18 -11.02
N SER A 121 4.03 22.96 -10.92
CA SER A 121 2.72 22.45 -10.49
C SER A 121 2.41 21.16 -11.26
N ARG A 122 1.78 20.17 -10.62
CA ARG A 122 1.40 18.92 -11.31
C ARG A 122 0.61 19.18 -12.60
N CYS A 123 -0.11 20.30 -12.67
CA CYS A 123 -0.80 20.75 -13.87
C CYS A 123 0.19 21.27 -14.92
N GLN A 124 1.11 22.17 -14.54
CA GLN A 124 2.15 22.68 -15.43
C GLN A 124 3.03 21.55 -15.99
N ARG A 125 3.46 20.61 -15.16
CA ARG A 125 4.27 19.45 -15.60
C ARG A 125 3.50 18.58 -16.59
N ARG A 126 2.18 18.48 -16.44
CA ARG A 126 1.36 17.76 -17.43
C ARG A 126 1.29 18.49 -18.76
N GLU A 127 1.12 19.80 -18.73
CA GLU A 127 1.11 20.60 -19.96
C GLU A 127 2.48 20.57 -20.64
N GLU A 128 3.58 20.67 -19.90
CA GLU A 128 4.94 20.50 -20.44
C GLU A 128 5.18 19.11 -21.02
N LEU A 129 4.68 18.05 -20.37
CA LEU A 129 4.79 16.69 -20.93
C LEU A 129 3.91 16.52 -22.18
N LYS A 130 2.75 17.19 -22.24
CA LYS A 130 1.91 17.19 -23.44
C LYS A 130 2.59 17.90 -24.59
N THR A 131 3.22 19.05 -24.35
CA THR A 131 3.96 19.77 -25.40
C THR A 131 5.20 18.99 -25.82
N LYS A 132 5.99 18.47 -24.86
CA LYS A 132 7.19 17.67 -25.12
C LYS A 132 6.91 16.41 -25.94
N TYR A 133 5.80 15.73 -25.67
CA TYR A 133 5.42 14.48 -26.34
C TYR A 133 4.27 14.64 -27.33
N ALA A 134 4.05 15.85 -27.88
CA ALA A 134 2.91 16.13 -28.76
C ALA A 134 2.83 15.19 -29.96
N ASN A 135 3.97 14.92 -30.60
CA ASN A 135 4.06 14.04 -31.77
C ASN A 135 3.73 12.57 -31.42
N GLN A 136 4.25 12.09 -30.28
CA GLN A 136 3.97 10.75 -29.77
C GLN A 136 2.51 10.59 -29.37
N LEU A 137 1.90 11.63 -28.78
CA LEU A 137 0.48 11.65 -28.46
C LEU A 137 -0.36 11.62 -29.74
N ALA A 138 0.02 12.35 -30.80
CA ALA A 138 -0.66 12.25 -32.09
C ALA A 138 -0.59 10.83 -32.67
N GLN A 139 0.59 10.18 -32.65
CA GLN A 139 0.74 8.78 -33.09
C GLN A 139 -0.13 7.80 -32.27
N LEU A 140 -0.20 8.00 -30.95
CA LEU A 140 -1.07 7.20 -30.08
C LEU A 140 -2.56 7.44 -30.36
N ALA A 141 -2.95 8.68 -30.68
CA ALA A 141 -4.32 9.02 -31.06
C ALA A 141 -4.70 8.33 -32.38
N THR A 142 -3.81 8.32 -33.38
CA THR A 142 -4.00 7.56 -34.63
C THR A 142 -4.13 6.05 -34.37
N SER A 143 -3.43 5.54 -33.35
CA SER A 143 -3.54 4.14 -32.90
C SER A 143 -4.81 3.85 -32.08
N GLY A 144 -5.76 4.79 -31.98
CA GLY A 144 -7.02 4.65 -31.25
C GLY A 144 -6.89 4.72 -29.72
N ILE A 145 -5.76 5.18 -29.20
CA ILE A 145 -5.53 5.31 -27.75
C ILE A 145 -6.01 6.69 -27.30
N ASN A 146 -6.94 6.73 -26.34
CA ASN A 146 -7.37 7.97 -25.71
C ASN A 146 -6.22 8.59 -24.89
N VAL A 147 -5.63 9.65 -25.43
CA VAL A 147 -4.43 10.36 -24.94
C VAL A 147 -4.65 11.17 -23.66
N ASP A 148 -5.89 11.52 -23.32
CA ASP A 148 -6.22 12.36 -22.16
C ASP A 148 -5.99 11.66 -20.81
N ARG A 149 -5.74 10.35 -20.86
CA ARG A 149 -5.57 9.56 -19.64
C ARG A 149 -4.22 9.85 -18.97
N PRO A 150 -4.20 10.26 -17.67
CA PRO A 150 -2.96 10.64 -16.97
C PRO A 150 -1.88 9.57 -16.79
N TRP A 151 -2.15 8.32 -17.18
CA TRP A 151 -1.15 7.25 -17.12
C TRP A 151 -0.31 7.20 -18.39
N ILE A 152 -0.81 7.68 -19.53
CA ILE A 152 -0.09 7.69 -20.82
C ILE A 152 1.12 8.59 -20.73
N LEU A 153 0.93 9.85 -20.29
CA LEU A 153 2.03 10.79 -20.06
C LEU A 153 3.08 10.24 -19.07
N ARG A 154 2.65 9.47 -18.06
CA ARG A 154 3.58 8.84 -17.10
C ARG A 154 4.38 7.70 -17.72
N VAL A 155 3.79 6.94 -18.64
CA VAL A 155 4.50 5.86 -19.36
C VAL A 155 5.45 6.46 -20.39
N LEU A 156 5.01 7.47 -21.15
CA LEU A 156 5.87 8.21 -22.08
C LEU A 156 7.05 8.85 -21.35
N GLU A 157 6.82 9.53 -20.23
CA GLU A 157 7.90 10.11 -19.42
C GLU A 157 8.86 9.03 -18.89
N LYS A 158 8.34 7.89 -18.43
CA LYS A 158 9.16 6.79 -17.89
C LYS A 158 9.98 6.06 -18.95
N HIS A 159 9.47 6.01 -20.18
CA HIS A 159 10.07 5.30 -21.31
C HIS A 159 10.53 6.27 -22.40
N GLU A 160 10.88 7.50 -22.01
CA GLU A 160 11.52 8.52 -22.86
C GLU A 160 10.77 8.82 -24.18
N GLY A 161 9.46 8.63 -24.22
CA GLY A 161 8.63 8.86 -25.40
C GLY A 161 8.43 7.63 -26.29
N ASP A 162 8.76 6.43 -25.83
CA ASP A 162 8.51 5.20 -26.60
C ASP A 162 7.00 4.90 -26.74
N VAL A 163 6.48 5.14 -27.95
CA VAL A 163 5.08 4.91 -28.34
C VAL A 163 4.73 3.43 -28.33
N ASN A 164 5.65 2.55 -28.77
CA ASN A 164 5.42 1.11 -28.82
C ASN A 164 5.23 0.54 -27.42
N LYS A 165 5.98 1.03 -26.43
CA LYS A 165 5.78 0.63 -25.03
C LYS A 165 4.42 1.04 -24.47
N VAL A 166 3.90 2.19 -24.87
CA VAL A 166 2.55 2.61 -24.46
C VAL A 166 1.50 1.71 -25.10
N ILE A 167 1.64 1.37 -26.39
CA ILE A 167 0.77 0.45 -27.11
C ILE A 167 0.81 -0.95 -26.47
N GLU A 168 2.00 -1.49 -26.19
CA GLU A 168 2.19 -2.78 -25.50
C GLU A 168 1.54 -2.78 -24.10
N MET A 169 1.70 -1.70 -23.34
CA MET A 169 1.08 -1.59 -22.02
C MET A 169 -0.45 -1.51 -22.11
N LYS A 170 -0.97 -0.88 -23.17
CA LYS A 170 -2.39 -0.80 -23.45
C LYS A 170 -2.95 -2.18 -23.85
N SER A 171 -2.29 -2.90 -24.77
CA SER A 171 -2.69 -4.25 -25.20
C SER A 171 -2.66 -5.23 -24.02
N ARG A 172 -1.60 -5.19 -23.21
CA ARG A 172 -1.52 -6.01 -21.99
C ARG A 172 -2.66 -5.72 -21.00
N CYS A 173 -3.12 -4.48 -20.92
CA CYS A 173 -4.27 -4.12 -20.08
C CYS A 173 -5.59 -4.61 -20.67
N THR A 174 -5.77 -4.59 -21.99
CA THR A 174 -6.97 -5.12 -22.65
C THR A 174 -7.00 -6.65 -22.58
N GLU A 175 -5.89 -7.34 -22.84
CA GLU A 175 -5.74 -8.78 -22.67
C GLU A 175 -6.05 -9.23 -21.25
N ARG A 176 -5.50 -8.54 -20.25
CA ARG A 176 -5.83 -8.83 -18.84
C ARG A 176 -7.33 -8.69 -18.60
N LYS A 177 -7.97 -7.65 -19.13
CA LYS A 177 -9.43 -7.46 -18.99
C LYS A 177 -10.21 -8.57 -19.67
N ALA A 178 -9.83 -8.97 -20.88
CA ALA A 178 -10.45 -10.07 -21.62
C ALA A 178 -10.31 -11.39 -20.84
N LYS A 179 -9.08 -11.72 -20.39
CA LYS A 179 -8.85 -12.88 -19.52
C LYS A 179 -9.73 -12.85 -18.27
N PHE A 180 -9.89 -11.68 -17.63
CA PHE A 180 -10.79 -11.57 -16.48
C PHE A 180 -12.27 -11.78 -16.85
N ALA A 181 -12.70 -11.33 -18.02
CA ALA A 181 -14.07 -11.57 -18.50
C ALA A 181 -14.28 -13.06 -18.79
N GLU A 182 -13.33 -13.73 -19.43
CA GLU A 182 -13.34 -15.18 -19.68
C GLU A 182 -13.37 -15.99 -18.37
N LEU A 183 -12.55 -15.62 -17.38
CA LEU A 183 -12.59 -16.29 -16.07
C LEU A 183 -13.92 -16.05 -15.35
N TYR A 184 -14.51 -14.87 -15.52
CA TYR A 184 -15.79 -14.55 -14.93
C TYR A 184 -16.91 -15.37 -15.55
N THR A 185 -16.90 -15.58 -16.86
CA THR A 185 -17.87 -16.46 -17.53
C THR A 185 -17.61 -17.93 -17.20
N LYS A 186 -16.35 -18.39 -17.20
CA LYS A 186 -15.97 -19.77 -16.87
C LYS A 186 -16.44 -20.18 -15.47
N TYR A 187 -16.34 -19.27 -14.49
CA TYR A 187 -16.68 -19.57 -13.10
C TYR A 187 -17.97 -18.89 -12.62
N ALA A 188 -18.90 -18.56 -13.53
CA ALA A 188 -20.12 -17.82 -13.20
C ALA A 188 -20.98 -18.55 -12.15
N ASN A 189 -21.12 -19.87 -12.27
CA ASN A 189 -21.92 -20.69 -11.36
C ASN A 189 -21.31 -20.76 -9.96
N GLN A 190 -19.99 -20.96 -9.85
CA GLN A 190 -19.28 -20.99 -8.57
C GLN A 190 -19.30 -19.63 -7.87
N ILE A 191 -19.22 -18.54 -8.64
CA ILE A 191 -19.39 -17.18 -8.12
C ILE A 191 -20.80 -16.99 -7.58
N ALA A 192 -21.83 -17.43 -8.30
CA ALA A 192 -23.23 -17.33 -7.85
C ALA A 192 -23.47 -18.17 -6.59
N GLN A 193 -22.89 -19.38 -6.51
CA GLN A 193 -22.97 -20.23 -5.31
C GLN A 193 -22.30 -19.56 -4.10
N LEU A 194 -21.09 -19.02 -4.27
CA LEU A 194 -20.41 -18.27 -3.21
C LEU A 194 -21.21 -17.03 -2.78
N GLU A 195 -21.83 -16.31 -3.73
CA GLU A 195 -22.70 -15.17 -3.41
C GLU A 195 -23.96 -15.59 -2.64
N ALA A 196 -24.58 -16.73 -2.99
CA ALA A 196 -25.74 -17.30 -2.29
C ALA A 196 -25.40 -17.76 -0.86
N GLU A 197 -24.21 -18.31 -0.65
CA GLU A 197 -23.68 -18.67 0.67
C GLU A 197 -23.22 -17.45 1.50
N GLY A 198 -23.45 -16.23 1.01
CA GLY A 198 -23.10 -14.98 1.70
C GLY A 198 -21.63 -14.58 1.57
N PHE A 199 -20.84 -15.29 0.77
CA PHE A 199 -19.42 -15.07 0.58
C PHE A 199 -19.12 -13.96 -0.46
N SER A 200 -19.32 -12.70 -0.08
CA SER A 200 -19.13 -11.55 -0.98
C SER A 200 -17.74 -10.92 -0.89
N ILE A 201 -16.85 -11.24 -1.84
CA ILE A 201 -15.61 -10.46 -2.05
C ILE A 201 -15.93 -9.21 -2.88
N LYS A 202 -15.70 -8.01 -2.31
CA LYS A 202 -15.96 -6.71 -2.97
C LYS A 202 -15.39 -6.56 -4.39
N ASN A 203 -14.30 -7.25 -4.69
CA ASN A 203 -13.68 -7.22 -6.02
C ASN A 203 -13.81 -8.59 -6.69
N LYS A 204 -14.82 -8.73 -7.56
CA LYS A 204 -15.13 -9.96 -8.31
C LYS A 204 -13.95 -10.50 -9.13
N ARG A 205 -13.01 -9.65 -9.55
CA ARG A 205 -11.79 -10.10 -10.28
C ARG A 205 -10.85 -10.91 -9.41
N ILE A 206 -10.75 -10.59 -8.12
CA ILE A 206 -9.92 -11.34 -7.19
C ILE A 206 -10.53 -12.71 -6.96
N LEU A 207 -11.86 -12.76 -6.85
CA LEU A 207 -12.60 -14.02 -6.71
C LEU A 207 -12.39 -14.93 -7.91
N ALA A 208 -12.60 -14.44 -9.13
CA ALA A 208 -12.38 -15.22 -10.36
C ALA A 208 -10.94 -15.75 -10.48
N CYS A 209 -9.93 -14.96 -10.06
CA CYS A 209 -8.54 -15.45 -10.02
C CYS A 209 -8.27 -16.48 -8.91
N LEU A 210 -8.98 -16.42 -7.78
CA LEU A 210 -8.84 -17.43 -6.73
C LEU A 210 -9.46 -18.75 -7.16
N LEU A 211 -10.61 -18.69 -7.84
CA LEU A 211 -11.24 -19.86 -8.47
C LEU A 211 -10.33 -20.44 -9.56
N GLU A 212 -9.72 -19.61 -10.41
CA GLU A 212 -8.73 -20.08 -11.40
C GLU A 212 -7.57 -20.84 -10.75
N LYS A 213 -7.02 -20.32 -9.63
CA LYS A 213 -5.90 -20.96 -8.92
C LYS A 213 -6.28 -22.24 -8.18
N SER A 214 -7.55 -22.38 -7.83
CA SER A 214 -8.07 -23.52 -7.09
C SER A 214 -8.82 -24.48 -8.02
N ASN A 215 -8.66 -24.33 -9.34
CA ASN A 215 -9.35 -25.12 -10.36
C ASN A 215 -10.89 -25.16 -10.20
N GLY A 216 -11.48 -24.08 -9.67
CA GLY A 216 -12.92 -23.97 -9.43
C GLY A 216 -13.40 -24.55 -8.11
N ASP A 217 -12.51 -25.05 -7.24
CA ASP A 217 -12.87 -25.57 -5.92
C ASP A 217 -13.30 -24.42 -4.98
N ILE A 218 -14.56 -24.48 -4.54
CA ILE A 218 -15.21 -23.46 -3.74
C ILE A 218 -14.68 -23.48 -2.29
N ASP A 219 -14.40 -24.65 -1.73
CA ASP A 219 -14.02 -24.80 -0.33
C ASP A 219 -12.58 -24.35 -0.09
N VAL A 220 -11.69 -24.65 -1.04
CA VAL A 220 -10.33 -24.11 -1.04
C VAL A 220 -10.34 -22.57 -1.13
N VAL A 221 -11.23 -21.99 -1.95
CA VAL A 221 -11.37 -20.53 -2.05
C VAL A 221 -11.87 -19.91 -0.75
N LYS A 222 -12.84 -20.55 -0.07
CA LYS A 222 -13.30 -20.12 1.27
C LYS A 222 -12.15 -20.15 2.28
N GLN A 223 -11.38 -21.24 2.31
CA GLN A 223 -10.22 -21.38 3.20
C GLN A 223 -9.17 -20.30 2.95
N PHE A 224 -8.80 -20.05 1.68
CA PHE A 224 -7.84 -18.98 1.34
C PHE A 224 -8.31 -17.61 1.78
N ALA A 225 -9.60 -17.34 1.67
CA ALA A 225 -10.15 -16.06 2.01
C ALA A 225 -10.25 -15.86 3.54
N GLN A 226 -10.58 -16.90 4.30
CA GLN A 226 -10.48 -16.91 5.76
C GLN A 226 -9.03 -16.69 6.22
N GLU A 227 -8.06 -17.43 5.68
CA GLU A 227 -6.64 -17.27 6.02
C GLU A 227 -6.15 -15.83 5.75
N ARG A 228 -6.64 -15.22 4.67
CA ARG A 228 -6.32 -13.83 4.33
C ARG A 228 -6.95 -12.83 5.31
N GLN A 229 -8.17 -13.07 5.78
CA GLN A 229 -8.83 -12.25 6.79
C GLN A 229 -8.08 -12.35 8.13
N GLU A 230 -7.72 -13.55 8.57
CA GLU A 230 -6.93 -13.77 9.78
C GLU A 230 -5.56 -13.09 9.72
N LYS A 231 -4.82 -13.25 8.61
CA LYS A 231 -3.53 -12.57 8.39
C LYS A 231 -3.70 -11.05 8.49
N HIS A 232 -4.80 -10.51 7.98
CA HIS A 232 -5.08 -9.08 8.08
C HIS A 232 -5.46 -8.64 9.50
N LEU A 233 -6.22 -9.45 10.25
CA LEU A 233 -6.53 -9.21 11.66
C LEU A 233 -5.27 -9.26 12.53
N LYS A 234 -4.44 -10.30 12.39
CA LYS A 234 -3.13 -10.39 13.07
C LYS A 234 -2.25 -9.16 12.78
N ARG A 235 -2.20 -8.70 11.53
CA ARG A 235 -1.49 -7.45 11.17
C ARG A 235 -2.08 -6.21 11.85
N LYS A 236 -3.41 -6.12 11.99
CA LYS A 236 -4.06 -5.02 12.70
C LYS A 236 -3.76 -5.08 14.20
N GLU A 237 -3.81 -6.26 14.79
CA GLU A 237 -3.50 -6.49 16.20
C GLU A 237 -2.05 -6.13 16.50
N CYS A 238 -1.08 -6.59 15.69
CA CYS A 238 0.33 -6.19 15.85
C CYS A 238 0.49 -4.66 15.76
N ARG A 239 -0.20 -4.00 14.83
CA ARG A 239 -0.19 -2.53 14.74
C ARG A 239 -0.81 -1.86 15.96
N HIS A 240 -1.83 -2.46 16.57
CA HIS A 240 -2.47 -1.92 17.76
C HIS A 240 -1.61 -2.12 19.00
N LYS A 241 -1.01 -3.30 19.18
CA LYS A 241 -0.01 -3.58 20.22
C LYS A 241 1.14 -2.58 20.12
N HIS A 242 1.76 -2.41 18.95
CA HIS A 242 2.81 -1.39 18.78
C HIS A 242 2.35 0.05 19.03
N ARG A 243 1.06 0.35 18.88
CA ARG A 243 0.52 1.68 19.16
C ARG A 243 0.27 1.91 20.65
N ASN A 244 -0.10 0.86 21.41
CA ASN A 244 -0.46 0.96 22.83
C ASN A 244 0.72 0.62 23.76
N THR A 245 1.71 -0.15 23.30
CA THR A 245 2.94 -0.49 24.07
C THR A 245 4.07 0.51 23.80
N SER A 246 3.79 1.67 23.19
CA SER A 246 4.69 2.80 23.33
C SER A 246 4.59 3.22 24.80
N PRO A 247 5.65 3.08 25.61
CA PRO A 247 5.56 3.42 27.02
C PRO A 247 5.19 4.89 27.10
N THR A 248 4.03 5.17 27.69
CA THR A 248 3.82 6.43 28.40
C THR A 248 4.92 6.43 29.47
N ILE A 249 6.07 7.00 29.13
CA ILE A 249 7.08 7.33 30.13
C ILE A 249 6.35 8.28 31.04
N ALA A 250 5.95 7.76 32.21
CA ALA A 250 5.45 8.58 33.29
C ALA A 250 6.52 9.63 33.54
N THR A 251 6.10 10.87 33.37
CA THR A 251 6.83 12.08 33.69
C THR A 251 7.32 11.96 35.14
N GLN A 252 8.58 11.55 35.32
CA GLN A 252 9.37 12.07 36.41
C GLN A 252 9.97 13.38 35.92
N GLU A 253 9.78 14.39 36.75
CA GLU A 253 10.08 15.79 36.53
C GLU A 253 11.56 16.00 36.18
N GLY A 254 11.83 16.94 35.27
CA GLY A 254 13.17 17.47 35.03
C GLY A 254 13.65 17.41 33.58
N ASN A 255 13.46 18.53 32.89
CA ASN A 255 14.20 19.02 31.71
C ASN A 255 14.01 18.37 30.31
N GLU A 256 13.41 19.21 29.46
CA GLU A 256 13.78 19.49 28.05
C GLU A 256 13.58 18.41 26.97
N THR A 257 12.34 18.39 26.47
CA THR A 257 11.91 18.49 25.05
C THR A 257 12.58 17.63 23.95
N GLY A 258 11.85 16.59 23.50
CA GLY A 258 12.14 15.89 22.23
C GLY A 258 10.95 15.09 21.67
N SER A 259 10.19 15.71 20.78
CA SER A 259 9.00 15.19 20.05
C SER A 259 9.13 13.75 19.51
N THR A 260 8.22 12.86 19.94
CA THR A 260 8.14 11.44 19.54
C THR A 260 7.42 11.25 18.19
N CYS A 261 7.94 11.84 17.12
CA CYS A 261 7.55 11.50 15.74
C CYS A 261 8.58 10.53 15.14
N ARG A 262 8.31 9.21 15.18
CA ARG A 262 9.25 8.14 14.76
C ARG A 262 10.67 8.48 15.20
N LYS A 263 10.98 8.33 16.51
CA LYS A 263 12.31 8.57 17.10
C LYS A 263 13.37 8.25 16.04
N ARG A 264 13.86 9.29 15.36
CA ARG A 264 15.14 9.21 14.67
C ARG A 264 16.03 8.75 15.83
N HIS A 265 16.71 7.63 15.65
CA HIS A 265 17.68 7.32 16.70
C HIS A 265 18.70 8.40 16.45
N ASP A 266 18.74 9.36 17.38
CA ASP A 266 19.74 10.38 17.39
C ASP A 266 21.02 9.60 17.65
N PHE A 267 21.76 9.36 16.57
CA PHE A 267 23.10 8.81 16.66
C PHE A 267 23.93 9.88 17.36
N SER A 268 24.70 9.49 18.38
CA SER A 268 25.67 10.40 18.95
C SER A 268 26.65 10.87 17.87
N SER A 269 27.36 11.97 18.13
CA SER A 269 28.44 12.42 17.23
C SER A 269 29.44 11.28 16.96
N ASP A 270 29.79 10.54 18.02
CA ASP A 270 30.70 9.41 17.96
C ASP A 270 30.13 8.25 17.13
N ASP A 271 28.83 7.95 17.26
CA ASP A 271 28.15 6.94 16.43
C ASP A 271 28.21 7.30 14.94
N LEU A 272 28.06 8.58 14.61
CA LEU A 272 28.16 9.06 13.22
C LEU A 272 29.58 8.92 12.68
N GLU A 273 30.60 9.21 13.50
CA GLU A 273 32.00 9.05 13.12
C GLU A 273 32.37 7.56 12.97
N ASN A 274 31.93 6.71 13.90
CA ASN A 274 32.11 5.27 13.85
C ASN A 274 31.43 4.66 12.62
N LEU A 275 30.22 5.14 12.26
CA LEU A 275 29.55 4.75 11.01
C LEU A 275 30.35 5.16 9.76
N LYS A 276 31.00 6.32 9.76
CA LYS A 276 31.86 6.74 8.65
C LYS A 276 33.07 5.82 8.53
N LYS A 277 33.77 5.56 9.65
CA LYS A 277 34.91 4.63 9.71
C LYS A 277 34.53 3.23 9.22
N LEU A 278 33.40 2.69 9.69
CA LEU A 278 32.87 1.38 9.26
C LEU A 278 32.52 1.34 7.77
N ARG A 279 31.96 2.42 7.20
CA ARG A 279 31.67 2.49 5.76
C ARG A 279 32.93 2.55 4.91
N LEU A 280 33.95 3.28 5.35
CA LEU A 280 35.26 3.31 4.68
C LEU A 280 35.90 1.92 4.71
N ALA A 281 35.68 1.18 5.80
CA ALA A 281 36.07 -0.22 5.94
C ALA A 281 35.13 -1.21 5.18
N GLY A 282 34.22 -0.74 4.32
CA GLY A 282 33.35 -1.61 3.50
C GLY A 282 32.17 -2.26 4.23
N VAL A 283 31.89 -1.89 5.49
CA VAL A 283 30.70 -2.35 6.22
C VAL A 283 29.48 -1.52 5.82
N HIS A 284 28.64 -2.09 4.95
CA HIS A 284 27.39 -1.47 4.51
C HIS A 284 26.16 -2.10 5.15
N GLY A 285 25.11 -1.31 5.39
CA GLY A 285 23.84 -1.82 5.92
C GLY A 285 22.99 -0.75 6.60
N ASN A 286 21.95 -1.21 7.30
CA ASN A 286 21.14 -0.32 8.13
C ASN A 286 22.01 0.21 9.29
N PRO A 287 22.20 1.54 9.42
CA PRO A 287 23.12 2.14 10.40
C PRO A 287 22.92 1.65 11.83
N ARG A 288 21.67 1.41 12.25
CA ARG A 288 21.35 0.89 13.59
C ARG A 288 21.90 -0.52 13.82
N ARG A 289 21.76 -1.39 12.82
CA ARG A 289 22.22 -2.78 12.94
C ARG A 289 23.74 -2.87 12.89
N VAL A 290 24.36 -1.99 12.11
CA VAL A 290 25.81 -1.87 12.01
C VAL A 290 26.37 -1.38 13.35
N LEU A 291 25.86 -0.29 13.92
CA LEU A 291 26.30 0.23 15.22
C LEU A 291 26.00 -0.72 16.37
N ALA A 292 24.84 -1.38 16.40
CA ALA A 292 24.57 -2.39 17.42
C ALA A 292 25.61 -3.54 17.37
N THR A 293 25.96 -3.99 16.16
CA THR A 293 27.01 -5.02 16.01
C THR A 293 28.39 -4.47 16.36
N PHE A 294 28.66 -3.19 16.09
CA PHE A 294 29.91 -2.52 16.46
C PHE A 294 30.09 -2.40 17.97
N HIS A 295 29.03 -1.99 18.68
CA HIS A 295 29.00 -1.93 20.14
C HIS A 295 29.08 -3.33 20.77
N GLU A 296 28.41 -4.33 20.19
CA GLU A 296 28.58 -5.76 20.57
C GLU A 296 30.01 -6.28 20.36
N CYS A 297 30.79 -5.64 19.49
CA CYS A 297 32.19 -5.96 19.20
C CYS A 297 33.16 -5.00 19.91
N ASN A 298 32.72 -4.35 21.01
CA ASN A 298 33.51 -3.42 21.82
C ASN A 298 34.19 -2.31 21.02
N GLY A 299 33.55 -1.85 19.93
CA GLY A 299 34.08 -0.77 19.08
C GLY A 299 35.19 -1.19 18.12
N SER A 300 35.47 -2.48 17.94
CA SER A 300 36.45 -2.95 16.96
C SER A 300 35.85 -3.03 15.55
N ILE A 301 36.48 -2.34 14.59
CA ILE A 301 36.08 -2.33 13.17
C ILE A 301 36.25 -3.71 12.54
N GLU A 302 37.37 -4.37 12.78
CA GLU A 302 37.70 -5.69 12.21
C GLU A 302 36.73 -6.77 12.71
N LEU A 303 36.47 -6.83 14.02
CA LEU A 303 35.50 -7.77 14.58
C LEU A 303 34.09 -7.53 14.03
N THR A 304 33.75 -6.26 13.78
CA THR A 304 32.45 -5.89 13.19
C THR A 304 32.35 -6.34 11.74
N GLN A 305 33.41 -6.18 10.94
CA GLN A 305 33.48 -6.69 9.57
C GLN A 305 33.28 -8.19 9.54
N THR A 306 34.06 -8.94 10.32
CA THR A 306 34.01 -10.41 10.39
C THR A 306 32.62 -10.89 10.78
N ARG A 307 32.04 -10.32 11.84
CA ARG A 307 30.69 -10.69 12.31
C ARG A 307 29.59 -10.33 11.31
N MET A 308 29.74 -9.24 10.56
CA MET A 308 28.81 -8.86 9.50
C MET A 308 28.91 -9.77 8.28
N GLN A 309 30.12 -10.17 7.89
CA GLN A 309 30.36 -11.17 6.84
C GLN A 309 29.83 -12.54 7.24
N GLU A 310 30.07 -12.98 8.48
CA GLU A 310 29.52 -14.24 9.00
C GLU A 310 27.98 -14.22 9.00
N LYS A 311 27.35 -13.12 9.48
CA LYS A 311 25.89 -12.93 9.37
C LYS A 311 25.41 -12.92 7.91
N LYS A 312 26.24 -12.53 6.95
CA LYS A 312 25.91 -12.58 5.51
C LYS A 312 26.02 -14.02 4.99
N HIS A 313 27.11 -14.72 5.30
CA HIS A 313 27.31 -16.13 4.96
C HIS A 313 26.22 -17.02 5.55
N LYS A 314 25.87 -16.88 6.84
CA LYS A 314 24.74 -17.59 7.47
C LYS A 314 23.41 -17.34 6.75
N ARG A 315 23.18 -16.13 6.23
CA ARG A 315 21.97 -15.81 5.44
C ARG A 315 22.01 -16.40 4.04
N CYS A 316 23.17 -16.54 3.42
CA CYS A 316 23.35 -17.24 2.16
C CYS A 316 23.17 -18.75 2.36
N HIS A 317 23.85 -19.33 3.34
CA HIS A 317 23.72 -20.73 3.73
C HIS A 317 22.27 -21.11 4.05
N HIS A 318 21.56 -20.31 4.87
CA HIS A 318 20.15 -20.57 5.16
C HIS A 318 19.23 -20.46 3.94
N ARG A 319 19.63 -19.69 2.91
CA ARG A 319 18.91 -19.66 1.62
C ARG A 319 19.22 -20.90 0.78
N GLU A 320 20.46 -21.40 0.84
CA GLU A 320 20.91 -22.63 0.19
C GLU A 320 20.28 -23.86 0.85
N GLU A 321 20.27 -23.96 2.19
CA GLU A 321 19.60 -25.05 2.91
C GLU A 321 18.09 -25.06 2.69
N ARG A 322 17.46 -23.88 2.61
CA ARG A 322 16.02 -23.77 2.26
C ARG A 322 15.74 -24.11 0.79
N ALA A 323 16.75 -24.04 -0.06
CA ALA A 323 16.71 -24.58 -1.40
C ALA A 323 17.41 -25.94 -1.37
N SER A 324 16.87 -26.89 -0.58
CA SER A 324 17.61 -28.12 -0.29
C SER A 324 18.09 -28.75 -1.61
N VAL A 325 19.34 -29.19 -1.63
CA VAL A 325 19.91 -29.85 -2.82
C VAL A 325 19.02 -31.03 -3.23
N ALA A 326 18.34 -31.67 -2.27
CA ALA A 326 17.32 -32.67 -2.51
C ALA A 326 16.08 -32.12 -3.25
N ASP A 327 15.59 -30.92 -2.94
CA ASP A 327 14.48 -30.29 -3.65
C ASP A 327 14.87 -29.85 -5.06
N ILE A 328 16.09 -29.35 -5.24
CA ILE A 328 16.64 -29.02 -6.57
C ILE A 328 16.88 -30.29 -7.39
N HIS A 329 17.40 -31.35 -6.76
CA HIS A 329 17.65 -32.65 -7.40
C HIS A 329 16.34 -33.38 -7.73
N ASN A 330 15.35 -33.35 -6.83
CA ASN A 330 14.01 -33.90 -7.08
C ASN A 330 13.27 -33.10 -8.16
N ALA A 331 13.43 -31.78 -8.20
CA ALA A 331 12.94 -30.97 -9.30
C ALA A 331 13.65 -31.32 -10.62
N TYR A 332 14.96 -31.53 -10.58
CA TYR A 332 15.77 -31.92 -11.73
C TYR A 332 15.38 -33.31 -12.28
N ILE A 333 15.23 -34.32 -11.41
CA ILE A 333 14.76 -35.67 -11.77
C ILE A 333 13.35 -35.59 -12.37
N LYS A 334 12.42 -34.88 -11.71
CA LYS A 334 11.04 -34.67 -12.25
C LYS A 334 11.02 -33.98 -13.60
N ILE A 335 11.99 -33.11 -13.89
CA ILE A 335 12.09 -32.40 -15.17
C ILE A 335 12.68 -33.31 -16.26
N ASN A 336 13.70 -34.12 -15.94
CA ASN A 336 14.33 -35.02 -16.91
C ASN A 336 13.50 -36.27 -17.23
N GLN A 337 12.58 -36.66 -16.35
CA GLN A 337 11.66 -37.78 -16.59
C GLN A 337 10.39 -37.39 -17.39
N ARG A 338 10.27 -36.15 -17.87
CA ARG A 338 9.16 -35.75 -18.75
C ARG A 338 9.45 -36.18 -20.20
N GLU A 339 8.56 -37.01 -20.75
CA GLU A 339 8.61 -37.55 -22.11
C GLU A 339 8.55 -36.47 -23.21
N ASP A 340 8.07 -35.27 -22.86
CA ASP A 340 7.87 -34.15 -23.79
C ASP A 340 9.14 -33.34 -24.08
N TRP A 341 10.29 -33.75 -23.54
CA TRP A 341 11.55 -33.04 -23.78
C TRP A 341 12.10 -33.39 -25.18
N PRO A 342 12.48 -32.40 -26.01
CA PRO A 342 13.00 -32.68 -27.36
C PRO A 342 14.26 -33.54 -27.27
N ARG A 343 14.24 -34.70 -27.94
CA ARG A 343 15.35 -35.67 -27.94
C ARG A 343 16.59 -35.13 -28.66
N ASP A 344 16.42 -34.10 -29.49
CA ASP A 344 17.44 -33.63 -30.43
C ASP A 344 18.40 -32.59 -29.82
N ILE A 345 18.20 -32.21 -28.54
CA ILE A 345 19.11 -31.30 -27.83
C ILE A 345 20.06 -32.17 -26.99
N GLU A 346 21.01 -32.82 -27.66
CA GLU A 346 21.98 -33.70 -26.99
C GLU A 346 23.11 -32.92 -26.30
N GLN A 347 23.57 -31.79 -26.85
CA GLN A 347 24.63 -30.97 -26.23
C GLN A 347 24.47 -29.49 -26.54
N VAL A 348 24.50 -28.66 -25.49
CA VAL A 348 24.66 -27.20 -25.59
C VAL A 348 26.09 -26.89 -25.19
N TYR A 349 26.94 -26.51 -26.14
CA TYR A 349 28.34 -26.17 -25.89
C TYR A 349 28.49 -24.82 -25.18
N LEU A 350 29.53 -24.74 -24.35
CA LEU A 350 29.62 -23.97 -23.10
C LEU A 350 30.72 -22.91 -23.18
N ASP A 351 30.51 -21.74 -22.57
CA ASP A 351 31.60 -20.87 -22.12
C ASP A 351 31.26 -20.17 -20.78
N GLY A 352 32.21 -20.24 -19.84
CA GLY A 352 32.42 -19.39 -18.66
C GLY A 352 31.30 -19.16 -17.61
N ASN A 353 31.41 -19.84 -16.46
CA ASN A 353 31.00 -19.46 -15.08
C ASN A 353 29.58 -18.93 -14.73
N ASN A 354 28.68 -18.68 -15.69
CA ASN A 354 27.33 -18.17 -15.42
C ASN A 354 26.20 -19.22 -15.59
N MET A 355 26.55 -20.50 -15.66
CA MET A 355 25.79 -21.50 -16.41
C MET A 355 24.55 -22.08 -15.72
N MET A 356 24.54 -22.24 -14.40
CA MET A 356 23.40 -22.85 -13.70
C MET A 356 22.14 -21.98 -13.78
N PHE A 357 22.30 -20.66 -13.85
CA PHE A 357 21.16 -19.73 -13.85
C PHE A 357 20.47 -19.65 -15.20
N VAL A 358 21.20 -19.79 -16.31
CA VAL A 358 20.65 -19.61 -17.66
C VAL A 358 19.87 -20.85 -18.08
N VAL A 359 20.38 -22.06 -17.80
CA VAL A 359 19.66 -23.31 -18.07
C VAL A 359 18.40 -23.42 -17.21
N ASP A 360 18.48 -23.07 -15.92
CA ASP A 360 17.32 -23.12 -15.02
C ASP A 360 16.29 -22.03 -15.40
N SER A 361 16.74 -20.85 -15.83
CA SER A 361 15.85 -19.79 -16.32
C SER A 361 15.20 -20.12 -17.66
N LEU A 362 15.95 -20.70 -18.62
CA LEU A 362 15.43 -21.14 -19.91
C LEU A 362 14.50 -22.34 -19.73
N ARG A 363 14.83 -23.31 -18.88
CA ARG A 363 13.93 -24.43 -18.53
C ARG A 363 12.65 -23.90 -17.87
N ARG A 364 12.73 -22.98 -16.91
CA ARG A 364 11.53 -22.34 -16.31
C ARG A 364 10.72 -21.54 -17.32
N LEU A 365 11.37 -20.84 -18.26
CA LEU A 365 10.69 -20.08 -19.31
C LEU A 365 10.00 -20.99 -20.34
N CYS A 366 10.64 -22.08 -20.75
CA CYS A 366 10.08 -23.06 -21.67
C CYS A 366 8.97 -23.87 -21.00
N LEU A 367 9.12 -24.29 -19.74
CA LEU A 367 8.07 -24.97 -18.97
C LEU A 367 6.84 -24.08 -18.75
N ASN A 368 7.03 -22.79 -18.46
CA ASN A 368 5.92 -21.82 -18.35
C ASN A 368 5.25 -21.48 -19.69
N ARG A 369 5.87 -21.83 -20.82
CA ARG A 369 5.30 -21.67 -22.17
C ARG A 369 4.65 -22.95 -22.68
N ALA A 370 5.22 -24.12 -22.41
CA ALA A 370 4.68 -25.43 -22.80
C ALA A 370 3.41 -25.77 -22.00
N GLY A 371 3.40 -25.55 -20.69
CA GLY A 371 2.19 -25.73 -19.86
C GLY A 371 1.02 -24.84 -20.26
N LYS A 372 1.27 -23.75 -21.01
CA LYS A 372 0.21 -22.88 -21.57
C LYS A 372 -0.28 -23.32 -22.95
N LYS A 373 0.44 -24.20 -23.65
CA LYS A 373 0.03 -24.73 -24.95
C LYS A 373 -0.72 -26.07 -24.81
N THR A 374 -0.32 -26.93 -23.87
CA THR A 374 -1.01 -28.20 -23.62
C THR A 374 -2.31 -28.07 -22.82
N GLU A 375 -2.58 -26.94 -22.16
CA GLU A 375 -3.89 -26.63 -21.57
C GLU A 375 -4.84 -25.90 -22.55
N ARG A 376 -4.44 -25.70 -23.81
CA ARG A 376 -5.23 -25.02 -24.86
C ARG A 376 -5.57 -25.91 -26.07
N ALA A 377 -5.07 -27.14 -26.11
CA ALA A 377 -5.61 -28.22 -26.92
C ALA A 377 -6.33 -29.17 -25.97
#